data_AF-A0A7X8Z1C9-F1
#
_entry.id   AF-A0A7X8Z1C9-F1
#
_cell.length_a   1.000
_cell.length_b   1.000
_cell.length_c   1.000
_cell.angle_alpha   90.00
_cell.angle_beta   90.00
_cell.angle_gamma   90.00
#
_symmetry.space_group_name_H-M   'P 1'
#
loop_
_entity.id
_entity.type
_entity.pdbx_description
1 polymer ?
#
loop_
_entity_poly.entity_id
_entity_poly.type
_entity_poly.pdbx_seq_one_letter_code
_entity_poly.pdbx_strand_id
1 'polypeptide(L)'
;MIVDCHTHIWETSEQLGRAGGSFSDRQRGQRSGQPPNAAPRDHRLASEPSDKTFVLALRSYYLEAEVSNDYVADYVRQNKESMIGFACIDPTRPREAIQELRRAKEELGLHGAMVWPAAQDFHPAATSAMRVYTEVSRLRMPLIFHEDSQAAPPSKMEYARPALIDEVAREFSDLKIIISQFGYPWTEETIVLLAKHRNIFTDISGLARHPWHAYNALLSAYQAGVMDGLLFGSNFPFSTAAESIESLYSINQFCHGTNLPTIPREQLRQIVERDALALLGIENTPRPPVLSQDTSLIRSEE
;
A
#
# COMPACT_ATOMS: atom_id res chain seq x y z
N MET A 1 5.59 -16.12 -3.61
CA MET A 1 6.05 -14.88 -4.23
C MET A 1 5.69 -13.79 -3.24
N ILE A 2 6.63 -12.92 -2.88
CA ILE A 2 6.41 -11.83 -1.94
C ILE A 2 6.19 -10.56 -2.75
N VAL A 3 5.04 -9.91 -2.56
CA VAL A 3 4.71 -8.64 -3.20
C VAL A 3 4.54 -7.59 -2.12
N ASP A 4 5.40 -6.58 -2.12
CA ASP A 4 5.25 -5.40 -1.27
C ASP A 4 4.31 -4.41 -1.94
N CYS A 5 3.06 -4.35 -1.47
CA CYS A 5 2.02 -3.55 -2.11
C CYS A 5 2.07 -2.06 -1.76
N HIS A 6 3.01 -1.58 -0.92
CA HIS A 6 2.98 -0.17 -0.51
C HIS A 6 4.33 0.41 -0.17
N THR A 7 4.94 1.13 -1.12
CA THR A 7 6.15 1.92 -0.90
C THR A 7 6.09 3.28 -1.61
N HIS A 8 6.88 4.23 -1.10
CA HIS A 8 7.00 5.58 -1.65
C HIS A 8 8.46 5.91 -1.96
N ILE A 9 8.68 6.80 -2.91
CA ILE A 9 9.99 7.39 -3.20
C ILE A 9 9.88 8.91 -3.30
N TRP A 10 10.94 9.62 -2.92
CA TRP A 10 11.11 11.05 -3.17
C TRP A 10 12.59 11.40 -3.14
N GLU A 11 12.96 12.44 -3.87
CA GLU A 11 14.32 12.99 -3.94
C GLU A 11 14.55 14.06 -2.87
N THR A 12 13.56 14.93 -2.66
CA THR A 12 13.66 16.02 -1.68
C THR A 12 12.42 16.09 -0.81
N SER A 13 12.55 16.65 0.39
CA SER A 13 11.42 16.90 1.28
C SER A 13 10.43 17.94 0.73
N GLU A 14 10.88 18.80 -0.20
CA GLU A 14 10.04 19.82 -0.83
C GLU A 14 8.93 19.20 -1.68
N GLN A 15 9.18 18.03 -2.30
CA GLN A 15 8.19 17.27 -3.04
C GLN A 15 6.99 16.85 -2.18
N LEU A 16 7.18 16.78 -0.86
CA LEU A 16 6.10 16.42 0.06
C LEU A 16 5.23 17.64 0.42
N GLY A 17 5.58 18.85 -0.03
CA GLY A 17 4.81 20.06 0.26
C GLY A 17 4.46 20.21 1.74
N ARG A 18 3.21 20.53 2.02
CA ARG A 18 2.66 20.60 3.38
C ARG A 18 2.46 19.22 4.01
N ALA A 19 2.52 18.13 3.23
CA ALA A 19 2.56 16.74 3.72
C ALA A 19 3.89 16.41 4.44
N GLY A 20 4.99 17.04 4.02
CA GLY A 20 6.33 16.82 4.55
C GLY A 20 6.44 16.98 6.07
N GLY A 21 5.74 17.99 6.61
CA GLY A 21 5.68 18.27 8.04
C GLY A 21 5.15 17.10 8.88
N SER A 22 4.18 16.32 8.38
CA SER A 22 3.67 15.14 9.08
C SER A 22 4.61 13.94 9.00
N PHE A 23 5.33 13.81 7.89
CA PHE A 23 6.35 12.76 7.77
C PHE A 23 7.54 13.02 8.72
N SER A 24 7.86 14.28 9.01
CA SER A 24 8.83 14.67 10.04
C SER A 24 8.27 14.62 11.47
N ASP A 25 7.04 15.06 11.73
CA ASP A 25 6.46 15.14 13.08
C ASP A 25 6.10 13.78 13.69
N ARG A 26 5.97 12.74 12.85
CA ARG A 26 5.90 11.33 13.30
C ARG A 26 7.13 10.88 14.08
N GLN A 27 8.22 11.64 14.00
CA GLN A 27 9.42 11.50 14.80
C GLN A 27 9.46 12.42 16.03
N ARG A 28 8.34 12.76 16.70
CA ARG A 28 8.41 13.48 18.00
C ARG A 28 9.32 12.81 19.06
N GLY A 29 9.77 11.56 18.86
CA GLY A 29 10.82 10.88 19.61
C GLY A 29 12.22 10.77 18.95
N GLN A 30 12.39 11.12 17.67
CA GLN A 30 13.68 11.13 16.97
C GLN A 30 14.08 12.55 16.52
N ARG A 31 15.36 12.89 16.69
CA ARG A 31 15.88 14.26 16.78
C ARG A 31 15.93 15.07 15.47
N SER A 32 15.53 14.51 14.34
CA SER A 32 15.59 15.21 13.05
C SER A 32 14.18 15.50 12.57
N GLY A 33 13.73 16.76 12.66
CA GLY A 33 12.46 17.22 12.07
C GLY A 33 12.46 17.22 10.52
N GLN A 34 13.07 16.22 9.90
CA GLN A 34 13.11 15.99 8.46
C GLN A 34 12.41 14.66 8.13
N PRO A 35 11.73 14.56 6.98
CA PRO A 35 11.15 13.30 6.55
C PRO A 35 12.25 12.23 6.37
N PRO A 36 11.92 10.95 6.51
CA PRO A 36 12.87 9.87 6.25
C PRO A 36 13.39 9.90 4.80
N ASN A 37 14.59 9.38 4.60
CA ASN A 37 15.18 9.25 3.26
C ASN A 37 14.42 8.20 2.45
N ALA A 38 13.85 8.61 1.31
CA ALA A 38 13.15 7.72 0.38
C ALA A 38 13.81 7.69 -1.01
N ALA A 39 15.11 7.94 -1.07
CA ALA A 39 15.83 7.96 -2.33
C ALA A 39 15.75 6.59 -3.04
N PRO A 40 15.73 6.57 -4.39
CA PRO A 40 15.65 5.34 -5.19
C PRO A 40 16.67 4.25 -4.82
N ARG A 41 17.87 4.64 -4.37
CA ARG A 41 18.90 3.69 -3.92
C ARG A 41 18.46 2.93 -2.67
N ASP A 42 17.98 3.66 -1.67
CA ASP A 42 17.60 3.08 -0.38
C ASP A 42 16.28 2.30 -0.51
N HIS A 43 15.38 2.77 -1.36
CA HIS A 43 14.17 2.03 -1.74
C HIS A 43 14.50 0.63 -2.31
N ARG A 44 15.50 0.52 -3.20
CA ARG A 44 15.91 -0.78 -3.76
C ARG A 44 16.41 -1.73 -2.67
N LEU A 45 17.29 -1.24 -1.79
CA LEU A 45 17.82 -2.04 -0.69
C LEU A 45 16.70 -2.52 0.25
N ALA A 46 15.77 -1.64 0.60
CA ALA A 46 14.63 -1.97 1.46
C ALA A 46 13.64 -2.96 0.82
N SER A 47 13.63 -3.05 -0.51
CA SER A 47 12.75 -3.91 -1.30
C SER A 47 13.36 -5.27 -1.65
N GLU A 48 14.65 -5.52 -1.39
CA GLU A 48 15.33 -6.78 -1.73
C GLU A 48 14.63 -8.06 -1.24
N PRO A 49 13.97 -8.08 -0.06
CA PRO A 49 13.21 -9.25 0.39
C PRO A 49 11.95 -9.57 -0.43
N SER A 50 11.51 -8.67 -1.31
CA SER A 50 10.28 -8.79 -2.10
C SER A 50 10.59 -9.14 -3.55
N ASP A 51 9.80 -10.03 -4.16
CA ASP A 51 9.91 -10.36 -5.58
C ASP A 51 9.40 -9.21 -6.47
N LYS A 52 8.36 -8.51 -6.00
CA LYS A 52 7.75 -7.35 -6.64
C LYS A 52 7.41 -6.28 -5.60
N THR A 53 7.51 -5.01 -5.97
CA THR A 53 7.21 -3.87 -5.11
C THR A 53 6.39 -2.82 -5.85
N PHE A 54 5.33 -2.33 -5.21
CA PHE A 54 4.49 -1.24 -5.73
C PHE A 54 5.07 0.10 -5.34
N VAL A 55 5.44 0.91 -6.34
CA VAL A 55 5.96 2.26 -6.15
C VAL A 55 4.85 3.25 -6.41
N LEU A 56 4.44 3.96 -5.35
CA LEU A 56 3.28 4.83 -5.38
C LEU A 56 3.73 6.29 -5.62
N ALA A 57 3.16 6.92 -6.65
CA ALA A 57 3.34 8.37 -6.85
C ALA A 57 2.53 9.16 -5.81
N LEU A 58 2.72 10.49 -5.79
CA LEU A 58 2.02 11.37 -4.86
C LEU A 58 1.63 12.67 -5.57
N ARG A 59 0.36 13.06 -5.48
CA ARG A 59 -0.12 14.36 -5.95
C ARG A 59 -1.19 14.85 -5.00
N SER A 60 -1.02 16.07 -4.49
CA SER A 60 -2.09 16.82 -3.84
C SER A 60 -1.97 18.29 -4.19
N TYR A 61 -2.98 18.83 -4.88
CA TYR A 61 -3.06 20.28 -5.07
C TYR A 61 -3.34 21.00 -3.74
N TYR A 62 -4.07 20.37 -2.83
CA TYR A 62 -4.44 20.93 -1.55
C TYR A 62 -3.24 21.12 -0.61
N LEU A 63 -2.31 20.15 -0.59
CA LEU A 63 -1.10 20.21 0.23
C LEU A 63 0.12 20.72 -0.54
N GLU A 64 -0.02 21.11 -1.81
CA GLU A 64 1.09 21.54 -2.67
C GLU A 64 2.21 20.48 -2.72
N ALA A 65 1.82 19.21 -2.78
CA ALA A 65 2.72 18.05 -2.70
C ALA A 65 2.71 17.28 -4.02
N GLU A 66 3.89 16.93 -4.52
CA GLU A 66 4.08 16.22 -5.79
C GLU A 66 5.35 15.36 -5.80
N VAL A 67 5.14 14.05 -5.94
CA VAL A 67 6.06 13.10 -6.56
C VAL A 67 5.41 12.67 -7.86
N SER A 68 5.89 13.20 -8.99
CA SER A 68 5.21 13.08 -10.27
C SER A 68 5.12 11.63 -10.76
N ASN A 69 4.08 11.34 -11.54
CA ASN A 69 3.92 10.05 -12.21
C ASN A 69 5.10 9.76 -13.15
N ASP A 70 5.64 10.78 -13.81
CA ASP A 70 6.85 10.71 -14.64
C ASP A 70 8.06 10.22 -13.84
N TYR A 71 8.31 10.80 -12.66
CA TYR A 71 9.42 10.40 -11.79
C TYR A 71 9.32 8.93 -11.36
N VAL A 72 8.13 8.49 -10.95
CA VAL A 72 7.87 7.09 -10.61
C VAL A 72 8.01 6.19 -11.82
N ALA A 73 7.48 6.57 -12.98
CA ALA A 73 7.56 5.80 -14.21
C ALA A 73 9.00 5.61 -14.68
N ASP A 74 9.84 6.65 -14.58
CA ASP A 74 11.26 6.56 -14.94
C ASP A 74 12.03 5.63 -14.00
N TYR A 75 11.75 5.68 -12.70
CA TYR A 75 12.34 4.76 -11.73
C TYR A 75 11.90 3.30 -11.99
N VAL A 76 10.61 3.08 -12.21
CA VAL A 76 10.04 1.75 -12.50
C VAL A 76 10.61 1.18 -13.80
N ARG A 77 10.76 2.00 -14.85
CA ARG A 77 11.33 1.57 -16.14
C ARG A 77 12.76 1.03 -16.00
N GLN A 78 13.55 1.62 -15.11
CA GLN A 78 14.91 1.16 -14.81
C GLN A 78 14.94 -0.14 -14.00
N ASN A 79 13.83 -0.54 -13.38
CA ASN A 79 13.73 -1.66 -12.44
C ASN A 79 12.50 -2.55 -12.72
N LYS A 80 12.08 -2.66 -13.99
CA LYS A 80 10.82 -3.31 -14.40
C LYS A 80 10.65 -4.76 -13.97
N GLU A 81 11.75 -5.45 -13.65
CA GLU A 81 11.73 -6.84 -13.21
C GLU A 81 11.26 -6.99 -11.76
N SER A 82 11.34 -5.95 -10.93
CA SER A 82 10.92 -5.97 -9.52
C SER A 82 9.98 -4.84 -9.13
N MET A 83 9.80 -3.81 -9.95
CA MET A 83 9.00 -2.63 -9.60
C MET A 83 7.75 -2.51 -10.47
N ILE A 84 6.64 -2.14 -9.84
CA ILE A 84 5.35 -1.86 -10.50
C ILE A 84 4.88 -0.49 -10.04
N GLY A 85 4.66 0.43 -10.97
CA GLY A 85 4.28 1.81 -10.63
C GLY A 85 2.77 2.01 -10.53
N PHE A 86 2.36 2.83 -9.56
CA PHE A 86 0.98 3.31 -9.40
C PHE A 86 0.93 4.83 -9.57
N ALA A 87 0.01 5.29 -10.40
CA ALA A 87 -0.21 6.71 -10.65
C ALA A 87 -1.03 7.34 -9.52
N CYS A 88 -0.61 8.49 -9.02
CA CYS A 88 -1.44 9.27 -8.10
C CYS A 88 -2.23 10.30 -8.89
N ILE A 89 -3.53 10.35 -8.62
CA ILE A 89 -4.49 11.17 -9.34
C ILE A 89 -5.27 12.00 -8.34
N ASP A 90 -5.51 13.27 -8.65
CA ASP A 90 -6.26 14.18 -7.78
C ASP A 90 -7.66 14.45 -8.36
N PRO A 91 -8.72 13.86 -7.78
CA PRO A 91 -10.07 13.98 -8.34
C PRO A 91 -10.73 15.35 -8.17
N THR A 92 -10.08 16.30 -7.47
CA THR A 92 -10.56 17.69 -7.41
C THR A 92 -10.50 18.38 -8.78
N ARG A 93 -9.67 17.87 -9.70
CA ARG A 93 -9.58 18.29 -11.10
C ARG A 93 -9.90 17.14 -12.06
N PRO A 94 -11.18 16.73 -12.17
CA PRO A 94 -11.54 15.45 -12.79
C PRO A 94 -11.15 15.33 -14.28
N ARG A 95 -11.12 16.43 -15.04
CA ARG A 95 -10.71 16.39 -16.45
C ARG A 95 -9.21 16.10 -16.60
N GLU A 96 -8.38 16.80 -15.83
CA GLU A 96 -6.93 16.59 -15.78
C GLU A 96 -6.62 15.19 -15.25
N ALA A 97 -7.30 14.77 -14.18
CA ALA A 97 -7.19 13.43 -13.59
C ALA A 97 -7.45 12.30 -14.59
N ILE A 98 -8.53 12.40 -15.38
CA ILE A 98 -8.89 11.38 -16.39
C ILE A 98 -7.86 11.34 -17.54
N GLN A 99 -7.35 12.50 -17.97
CA GLN A 99 -6.31 12.55 -19.00
C GLN A 99 -5.00 11.93 -18.50
N GLU A 100 -4.60 12.28 -17.28
CA GLU A 100 -3.39 11.75 -16.66
C GLU A 100 -3.50 10.24 -16.38
N LEU A 101 -4.67 9.72 -16.03
CA LEU A 101 -4.89 8.27 -15.90
C LEU A 101 -4.63 7.51 -17.21
N ARG A 102 -5.13 8.04 -18.34
CA ARG A 102 -4.91 7.44 -19.66
C ARG A 102 -3.43 7.48 -20.02
N ARG A 103 -2.79 8.63 -19.86
CA ARG A 103 -1.35 8.80 -20.08
C ARG A 103 -0.53 7.86 -19.20
N ALA A 104 -0.85 7.76 -17.92
CA ALA A 104 -0.19 6.88 -16.97
C ALA A 104 -0.23 5.41 -17.40
N LYS A 105 -1.39 4.95 -17.88
CA LYS A 105 -1.57 3.57 -18.35
C LYS A 105 -0.92 3.32 -19.72
N GLU A 106 -1.21 4.17 -20.70
CA GLU A 106 -0.92 3.94 -22.12
C GLU A 106 0.50 4.37 -22.51
N GLU A 107 1.03 5.43 -21.88
CA GLU A 107 2.34 6.01 -22.23
C GLU A 107 3.41 5.71 -21.17
N LEU A 108 3.07 5.81 -19.88
CA LEU A 108 4.03 5.63 -18.79
C LEU A 108 4.17 4.16 -18.32
N GLY A 109 3.21 3.30 -18.67
CA GLY A 109 3.23 1.88 -18.28
C GLY A 109 2.95 1.65 -16.79
N LEU A 110 2.23 2.55 -16.13
CA LEU A 110 1.79 2.39 -14.75
C LEU A 110 0.58 1.44 -14.69
N HIS A 111 0.52 0.60 -13.66
CA HIS A 111 -0.41 -0.53 -13.61
C HIS A 111 -1.59 -0.33 -12.67
N GLY A 112 -1.49 0.61 -11.72
CA GLY A 112 -2.56 0.93 -10.79
C GLY A 112 -2.70 2.43 -10.54
N ALA A 113 -3.76 2.81 -9.84
CA ALA A 113 -4.06 4.19 -9.48
C ALA A 113 -4.11 4.34 -7.96
N MET A 114 -3.82 5.53 -7.47
CA MET A 114 -3.93 5.91 -6.06
C MET A 114 -4.66 7.26 -5.95
N VAL A 115 -5.46 7.38 -4.89
CA VAL A 115 -5.99 8.65 -4.38
C VAL A 115 -5.71 8.75 -2.88
N TRP A 116 -5.68 9.98 -2.35
CA TRP A 116 -5.48 10.24 -0.92
C TRP A 116 -6.52 11.27 -0.43
N PRO A 117 -7.76 10.84 -0.14
CA PRO A 117 -8.90 11.74 0.12
C PRO A 117 -8.66 12.82 1.18
N ALA A 118 -8.11 12.44 2.32
CA ALA A 118 -7.81 13.37 3.40
C ALA A 118 -6.75 14.42 3.04
N ALA A 119 -5.76 14.05 2.24
CA ALA A 119 -4.70 14.96 1.79
C ALA A 119 -5.06 15.73 0.52
N GLN A 120 -6.03 15.27 -0.27
CA GLN A 120 -6.48 15.91 -1.51
C GLN A 120 -7.75 16.75 -1.31
N ASP A 121 -8.30 16.79 -0.08
CA ASP A 121 -9.50 17.54 0.29
C ASP A 121 -10.74 17.17 -0.53
N PHE A 122 -11.09 15.88 -0.54
CA PHE A 122 -12.35 15.43 -1.15
C PHE A 122 -12.97 14.24 -0.42
N HIS A 123 -14.31 14.16 -0.47
CA HIS A 123 -15.04 12.99 0.02
C HIS A 123 -14.88 11.81 -0.97
N PRO A 124 -14.54 10.58 -0.53
CA PRO A 124 -14.34 9.43 -1.42
C PRO A 124 -15.44 9.22 -2.46
N ALA A 125 -16.71 9.33 -2.07
CA ALA A 125 -17.86 9.21 -2.98
C ALA A 125 -18.29 10.52 -3.69
N ALA A 126 -17.46 11.56 -3.69
CA ALA A 126 -17.80 12.81 -4.38
C ALA A 126 -18.02 12.57 -5.89
N THR A 127 -18.97 13.28 -6.51
CA THR A 127 -19.29 13.12 -7.94
C THR A 127 -18.06 13.27 -8.86
N SER A 128 -17.11 14.14 -8.50
CA SER A 128 -15.85 14.28 -9.24
C SER A 128 -14.96 13.04 -9.12
N ALA A 129 -14.86 12.45 -7.93
CA ALA A 129 -14.13 11.22 -7.66
C ALA A 129 -14.75 10.01 -8.36
N MET A 130 -16.07 9.84 -8.26
CA MET A 130 -16.79 8.74 -8.93
C MET A 130 -16.58 8.74 -10.46
N ARG A 131 -16.49 9.92 -11.09
CA ARG A 131 -16.14 10.05 -12.52
C ARG A 131 -14.72 9.56 -12.82
N VAL A 132 -13.77 9.86 -11.94
CA VAL A 132 -12.39 9.37 -12.07
C VAL A 132 -12.35 7.86 -11.90
N TYR A 133 -13.05 7.31 -10.91
CA TYR A 133 -13.10 5.85 -10.65
C TYR A 133 -13.76 5.06 -11.79
N THR A 134 -14.70 5.68 -12.51
CA THR A 134 -15.26 5.10 -13.74
C THR A 134 -14.16 4.87 -14.78
N GLU A 135 -13.25 5.82 -14.96
CA GLU A 135 -12.11 5.67 -15.88
C GLU A 135 -11.09 4.66 -15.35
N VAL A 136 -10.78 4.67 -14.05
CA VAL A 136 -9.89 3.67 -13.42
C VAL A 136 -10.41 2.24 -13.66
N SER A 137 -11.72 2.04 -13.46
CA SER A 137 -12.40 0.76 -13.73
C SER A 137 -12.32 0.38 -15.22
N ARG A 138 -12.57 1.33 -16.14
CA ARG A 138 -12.44 1.13 -17.59
C ARG A 138 -11.03 0.68 -18.00
N LEU A 139 -10.00 1.25 -17.37
CA LEU A 139 -8.59 0.92 -17.61
C LEU A 139 -8.13 -0.35 -16.89
N ARG A 140 -9.00 -0.99 -16.10
CA ARG A 140 -8.71 -2.18 -15.28
C ARG A 140 -7.49 -1.99 -14.38
N MET A 141 -7.39 -0.82 -13.77
CA MET A 141 -6.33 -0.49 -12.82
C MET A 141 -6.87 -0.71 -11.41
N PRO A 142 -6.19 -1.45 -10.52
CA PRO A 142 -6.53 -1.45 -9.10
C PRO A 142 -6.38 -0.03 -8.53
N LEU A 143 -7.23 0.30 -7.57
CA LEU A 143 -7.29 1.62 -6.93
C LEU A 143 -6.89 1.51 -5.46
N ILE A 144 -5.82 2.20 -5.08
CA ILE A 144 -5.43 2.37 -3.68
C ILE A 144 -6.08 3.65 -3.13
N PHE A 145 -6.83 3.50 -2.05
CA PHE A 145 -7.16 4.60 -1.15
C PHE A 145 -6.04 4.68 -0.12
N HIS A 146 -5.19 5.70 -0.25
CA HIS A 146 -4.17 5.98 0.74
C HIS A 146 -4.85 6.50 1.99
N GLU A 147 -4.99 5.61 2.96
CA GLU A 147 -5.46 5.91 4.30
C GLU A 147 -4.27 6.14 5.21
N ASP A 148 -4.04 7.41 5.49
CA ASP A 148 -3.13 7.87 6.51
C ASP A 148 -3.81 8.96 7.31
N SER A 149 -4.49 8.52 8.36
CA SER A 149 -5.22 9.37 9.30
C SER A 149 -4.32 10.34 10.07
N GLN A 150 -3.00 10.10 10.07
CA GLN A 150 -1.97 10.97 10.65
C GLN A 150 -1.30 11.86 9.58
N ALA A 151 -2.00 12.14 8.48
CA ALA A 151 -1.55 13.08 7.45
C ALA A 151 -1.27 14.48 8.03
N ALA A 152 -0.75 15.42 7.20
CA ALA A 152 -0.43 16.79 7.60
C ALA A 152 -1.51 17.44 8.47
N PRO A 153 -1.18 18.32 9.44
CA PRO A 153 -2.18 19.09 10.18
C PRO A 153 -3.35 19.68 9.38
N PRO A 154 -3.17 20.19 8.13
CA PRO A 154 -4.29 20.62 7.27
C PRO A 154 -5.19 19.50 6.72
N SER A 155 -4.77 18.24 6.75
CA SER A 155 -5.51 17.13 6.16
C SER A 155 -6.82 16.86 6.90
N LYS A 156 -7.86 16.50 6.16
CA LYS A 156 -9.21 16.30 6.70
C LYS A 156 -9.43 14.85 7.07
N MET A 157 -9.18 14.56 8.34
CA MET A 157 -9.30 13.22 8.92
C MET A 157 -10.65 12.56 8.63
N GLU A 158 -11.74 13.31 8.54
CA GLU A 158 -13.07 12.77 8.21
C GLU A 158 -13.11 12.05 6.85
N TYR A 159 -12.27 12.47 5.88
CA TYR A 159 -12.19 11.85 4.56
C TYR A 159 -11.30 10.61 4.53
N ALA A 160 -10.56 10.33 5.61
CA ALA A 160 -9.76 9.11 5.75
C ALA A 160 -10.54 7.93 6.37
N ARG A 161 -11.85 8.07 6.59
CA ARG A 161 -12.65 7.01 7.21
C ARG A 161 -12.97 5.91 6.19
N PRO A 162 -12.56 4.64 6.42
CA PRO A 162 -12.84 3.55 5.50
C PRO A 162 -14.32 3.41 5.17
N ALA A 163 -15.24 3.65 6.12
CA ALA A 163 -16.68 3.57 5.89
C ALA A 163 -17.17 4.41 4.70
N LEU A 164 -16.48 5.50 4.34
CA LEU A 164 -16.82 6.33 3.18
C LEU A 164 -16.58 5.64 1.83
N ILE A 165 -15.78 4.57 1.82
CA ILE A 165 -15.48 3.75 0.63
C ILE A 165 -16.62 2.76 0.33
N ASP A 166 -17.56 2.54 1.27
CA ASP A 166 -18.68 1.60 1.07
C ASP A 166 -19.49 1.90 -0.20
N GLU A 167 -19.78 3.19 -0.45
CA GLU A 167 -20.52 3.60 -1.63
C GLU A 167 -19.74 3.36 -2.92
N VAL A 168 -18.43 3.65 -2.90
CA VAL A 168 -17.53 3.40 -4.02
C VAL A 168 -17.50 1.91 -4.36
N ALA A 169 -17.37 1.04 -3.35
CA ALA A 169 -17.31 -0.40 -3.54
C ALA A 169 -18.63 -1.01 -4.04
N ARG A 170 -19.78 -0.45 -3.62
CA ARG A 170 -21.09 -0.85 -4.14
C ARG A 170 -21.28 -0.47 -5.61
N GLU A 171 -20.85 0.74 -6.00
CA GLU A 171 -21.00 1.22 -7.38
C GLU A 171 -20.03 0.53 -8.34
N PHE A 172 -18.79 0.30 -7.90
CA PHE A 172 -17.74 -0.31 -8.72
C PHE A 172 -17.37 -1.72 -8.24
N SER A 173 -18.34 -2.64 -8.25
CA SER A 173 -18.15 -4.00 -7.71
C SER A 173 -17.05 -4.83 -8.40
N ASP A 174 -16.68 -4.47 -9.63
CA ASP A 174 -15.59 -5.11 -10.38
C ASP A 174 -14.22 -4.45 -10.17
N LEU A 175 -14.19 -3.22 -9.65
CA LEU A 175 -12.95 -2.48 -9.38
C LEU A 175 -12.26 -3.07 -8.15
N LYS A 176 -10.99 -3.44 -8.29
CA LYS A 176 -10.15 -3.88 -7.16
C LYS A 176 -9.74 -2.66 -6.35
N ILE A 177 -10.21 -2.58 -5.11
CA ILE A 177 -9.98 -1.46 -4.20
C ILE A 177 -9.08 -1.93 -3.06
N ILE A 178 -8.03 -1.19 -2.78
CA ILE A 178 -7.10 -1.47 -1.68
C ILE A 178 -7.19 -0.29 -0.69
N ILE A 179 -7.48 -0.57 0.57
CA ILE A 179 -7.44 0.40 1.66
C ILE A 179 -6.07 0.29 2.31
N SER A 180 -5.26 1.35 2.31
CA SER A 180 -3.91 1.23 2.87
C SER A 180 -3.86 1.18 4.40
N GLN A 181 -2.77 0.65 4.94
CA GLN A 181 -2.49 0.65 6.38
C GLN A 181 -3.61 0.06 7.25
N PHE A 182 -4.33 -0.94 6.74
CA PHE A 182 -5.49 -1.53 7.42
C PHE A 182 -6.63 -0.53 7.73
N GLY A 183 -6.61 0.67 7.13
CA GLY A 183 -7.51 1.77 7.47
C GLY A 183 -7.30 2.39 8.85
N TYR A 184 -6.07 2.30 9.39
CA TYR A 184 -5.72 2.82 10.71
C TYR A 184 -6.18 4.28 10.94
N PRO A 185 -6.83 4.62 12.08
CA PRO A 185 -7.10 3.75 13.23
C PRO A 185 -8.46 3.03 13.18
N TRP A 186 -9.27 3.22 12.13
CA TRP A 186 -10.62 2.66 12.02
C TRP A 186 -10.62 1.25 11.43
N THR A 187 -9.77 0.38 11.96
CA THR A 187 -9.55 -0.98 11.46
C THR A 187 -10.81 -1.84 11.46
N GLU A 188 -11.72 -1.59 12.40
CA GLU A 188 -13.01 -2.27 12.46
C GLU A 188 -13.90 -1.93 11.26
N GLU A 189 -13.85 -0.70 10.74
CA GLU A 189 -14.57 -0.32 9.51
C GLU A 189 -14.01 -1.08 8.31
N THR A 190 -12.67 -1.18 8.21
CA THR A 190 -11.99 -1.97 7.18
C THR A 190 -12.40 -3.45 7.24
N ILE A 191 -12.45 -4.05 8.43
CA ILE A 191 -12.88 -5.45 8.61
C ILE A 191 -14.32 -5.66 8.12
N VAL A 192 -15.23 -4.75 8.48
CA VAL A 192 -16.63 -4.81 8.01
C VAL A 192 -16.70 -4.70 6.48
N LEU A 193 -15.88 -3.83 5.88
CA LEU A 193 -15.83 -3.67 4.43
C LEU A 193 -15.28 -4.91 3.72
N LEU A 194 -14.21 -5.53 4.24
CA LEU A 194 -13.66 -6.78 3.73
C LEU A 194 -14.68 -7.93 3.79
N ALA A 195 -15.47 -7.99 4.87
CA ALA A 195 -16.53 -8.99 5.02
C ALA A 195 -17.70 -8.75 4.05
N LYS A 196 -18.00 -7.47 3.76
CA LYS A 196 -19.14 -7.06 2.93
C LYS A 196 -18.86 -7.13 1.43
N HIS A 197 -17.64 -6.80 1.00
CA HIS A 197 -17.29 -6.56 -0.41
C HIS A 197 -16.14 -7.43 -0.89
N ARG A 198 -16.37 -8.25 -1.92
CA ARG A 198 -15.35 -9.17 -2.48
C ARG A 198 -14.25 -8.46 -3.28
N ASN A 199 -14.45 -7.19 -3.62
CA ASN A 199 -13.53 -6.38 -4.38
C ASN A 199 -12.70 -5.42 -3.52
N ILE A 200 -12.89 -5.43 -2.20
CA ILE A 200 -12.06 -4.70 -1.24
C ILE A 200 -10.96 -5.60 -0.70
N PHE A 201 -9.76 -5.01 -0.65
CA PHE A 201 -8.55 -5.54 -0.04
C PHE A 201 -7.96 -4.47 0.88
N THR A 202 -6.99 -4.87 1.69
CA THR A 202 -6.21 -3.91 2.49
C THR A 202 -4.78 -4.37 2.60
N ASP A 203 -3.81 -3.47 2.52
CA ASP A 203 -2.44 -3.80 2.92
C ASP A 203 -2.23 -3.59 4.42
N ILE A 204 -1.32 -4.38 5.00
CA ILE A 204 -0.94 -4.28 6.41
C ILE A 204 0.18 -3.25 6.65
N SER A 205 0.42 -2.35 5.71
CA SER A 205 1.56 -1.45 5.76
C SER A 205 1.47 -0.51 6.97
N GLY A 206 2.61 -0.12 7.54
CA GLY A 206 2.64 0.72 8.73
C GLY A 206 2.22 0.06 10.05
N LEU A 207 1.60 -1.13 10.04
CA LEU A 207 1.24 -1.87 11.25
C LEU A 207 2.46 -2.24 12.11
N ALA A 208 3.61 -2.50 11.49
CA ALA A 208 4.86 -2.83 12.20
C ALA A 208 5.27 -1.76 13.25
N ARG A 209 4.87 -0.51 13.04
CA ARG A 209 5.14 0.61 13.96
C ARG A 209 4.20 0.66 15.17
N HIS A 210 3.12 -0.10 15.15
CA HIS A 210 2.08 -0.13 16.17
C HIS A 210 1.79 -1.58 16.60
N PRO A 211 2.77 -2.31 17.17
CA PRO A 211 2.72 -3.78 17.29
C PRO A 211 1.52 -4.28 18.11
N TRP A 212 1.13 -3.57 19.17
CA TRP A 212 -0.08 -3.92 19.92
C TRP A 212 -1.35 -3.75 19.10
N HIS A 213 -1.47 -2.65 18.36
CA HIS A 213 -2.62 -2.42 17.48
C HIS A 213 -2.64 -3.43 16.33
N ALA A 214 -1.49 -3.72 15.72
CA ALA A 214 -1.33 -4.72 14.69
C ALA A 214 -1.81 -6.10 15.15
N TYR A 215 -1.45 -6.51 16.36
CA TYR A 215 -1.92 -7.76 16.95
C TYR A 215 -3.45 -7.80 17.07
N ASN A 216 -4.06 -6.73 17.61
CA ASN A 216 -5.51 -6.64 17.74
C ASN A 216 -6.22 -6.64 16.37
N ALA A 217 -5.75 -5.83 15.42
CA ALA A 217 -6.34 -5.72 14.08
C ALA A 217 -6.28 -7.06 13.33
N LEU A 218 -5.13 -7.74 13.33
CA LEU A 218 -4.97 -9.03 12.67
C LEU A 218 -5.76 -10.15 13.37
N LEU A 219 -5.86 -10.12 14.70
CA LEU A 219 -6.68 -11.06 15.44
C LEU A 219 -8.17 -10.87 15.12
N SER A 220 -8.67 -9.62 15.12
CA SER A 220 -10.04 -9.30 14.73
C SER A 220 -10.34 -9.74 13.30
N ALA A 221 -9.40 -9.50 12.37
CA ALA A 221 -9.51 -9.93 10.97
C ALA A 221 -9.59 -11.47 10.84
N TYR A 222 -8.77 -12.19 11.62
CA TYR A 222 -8.79 -13.64 11.67
C TYR A 222 -10.12 -14.16 12.23
N GLN A 223 -10.61 -13.59 13.33
CA GLN A 223 -11.89 -13.97 13.93
C GLN A 223 -13.09 -13.66 13.03
N ALA A 224 -13.01 -12.58 12.25
CA ALA A 224 -14.01 -12.23 11.25
C ALA A 224 -13.92 -13.07 9.96
N GLY A 225 -12.87 -13.88 9.79
CA GLY A 225 -12.68 -14.72 8.60
C GLY A 225 -12.34 -13.93 7.33
N VAL A 226 -11.69 -12.77 7.45
CA VAL A 226 -11.39 -11.87 6.32
C VAL A 226 -9.92 -11.83 5.92
N MET A 227 -9.12 -12.78 6.41
CA MET A 227 -7.66 -12.82 6.18
C MET A 227 -7.26 -12.90 4.70
N ASP A 228 -8.16 -13.40 3.83
CA ASP A 228 -7.96 -13.50 2.38
C ASP A 228 -7.90 -12.14 1.68
N GLY A 229 -8.46 -11.09 2.28
CA GLY A 229 -8.44 -9.73 1.74
C GLY A 229 -7.23 -8.90 2.16
N LEU A 230 -6.32 -9.44 2.97
CA LEU A 230 -5.13 -8.74 3.44
C LEU A 230 -4.02 -8.84 2.40
N LEU A 231 -3.14 -7.85 2.30
CA LEU A 231 -1.98 -7.85 1.42
C LEU A 231 -0.76 -7.40 2.22
N PHE A 232 0.42 -7.89 1.83
CA PHE A 232 1.66 -7.42 2.43
C PHE A 232 2.02 -6.02 1.91
N GLY A 233 2.54 -5.17 2.79
CA GLY A 233 3.09 -3.87 2.44
C GLY A 233 4.04 -3.38 3.53
N SER A 234 5.18 -2.80 3.17
CA SER A 234 6.18 -2.35 4.15
C SER A 234 5.94 -0.93 4.65
N ASN A 235 5.35 -0.07 3.81
CA ASN A 235 5.29 1.39 4.03
C ASN A 235 6.68 2.04 4.03
N PHE A 236 7.60 1.57 3.17
CA PHE A 236 8.85 2.29 2.94
C PHE A 236 8.56 3.75 2.56
N PRO A 237 9.29 4.74 3.12
CA PRO A 237 10.53 4.61 3.91
C PRO A 237 10.38 4.50 5.43
N PHE A 238 9.16 4.30 5.96
CA PHE A 238 8.95 4.20 7.42
C PHE A 238 9.34 2.84 7.99
N SER A 239 9.30 1.79 7.17
CA SER A 239 9.79 0.45 7.50
C SER A 239 10.25 -0.24 6.23
N THR A 240 11.17 -1.19 6.36
CA THR A 240 11.63 -2.04 5.26
C THR A 240 10.77 -3.30 5.12
N ALA A 241 10.87 -3.99 3.98
CA ALA A 241 10.19 -5.28 3.81
C ALA A 241 10.65 -6.31 4.85
N ALA A 242 11.95 -6.36 5.15
CA ALA A 242 12.51 -7.27 6.14
C ALA A 242 11.93 -7.03 7.54
N GLU A 243 11.96 -5.79 8.03
CA GLU A 243 11.41 -5.41 9.35
C GLU A 243 9.91 -5.71 9.44
N SER A 244 9.17 -5.45 8.35
CA SER A 244 7.72 -5.66 8.31
C SER A 244 7.36 -7.15 8.36
N ILE A 245 8.11 -7.99 7.63
CA ILE A 245 7.96 -9.45 7.66
C ILE A 245 8.30 -10.00 9.06
N GLU A 246 9.43 -9.56 9.64
CA GLU A 246 9.85 -9.97 10.98
C GLU A 246 8.81 -9.59 12.03
N SER A 247 8.30 -8.35 11.98
CA SER A 247 7.28 -7.84 12.89
C SER A 247 5.98 -8.65 12.79
N LEU A 248 5.49 -8.90 11.58
CA LEU A 248 4.30 -9.73 11.34
C LEU A 248 4.50 -11.14 11.88
N TYR A 249 5.68 -11.71 11.68
CA TYR A 249 6.00 -13.06 12.11
C TYR A 249 6.24 -13.20 13.60
N SER A 250 6.54 -12.11 14.29
CA SER A 250 6.73 -12.05 15.74
C SER A 250 5.47 -11.62 16.48
N ILE A 251 4.35 -11.38 15.78
CA ILE A 251 3.14 -10.78 16.37
C ILE A 251 2.56 -11.57 17.55
N ASN A 252 2.72 -12.89 17.57
CA ASN A 252 2.26 -13.76 18.67
C ASN A 252 3.13 -13.69 19.93
N GLN A 253 4.22 -12.91 19.94
CA GLN A 253 5.08 -12.76 21.12
C GLN A 253 4.30 -12.21 22.33
N PHE A 254 3.27 -11.38 22.10
CA PHE A 254 2.37 -10.90 23.16
C PHE A 254 1.60 -12.03 23.88
N CYS A 255 1.42 -13.17 23.22
CA CYS A 255 0.68 -14.31 23.74
C CYS A 255 1.54 -15.18 24.68
N HIS A 256 2.87 -15.10 24.58
CA HIS A 256 3.77 -15.90 25.42
C HIS A 256 3.62 -15.51 26.89
N GLY A 257 3.24 -16.47 27.73
CA GLY A 257 3.03 -16.25 29.16
C GLY A 257 1.77 -15.45 29.51
N THR A 258 0.86 -15.27 28.55
CA THR A 258 -0.44 -14.62 28.76
C THR A 258 -1.59 -15.53 28.32
N ASN A 259 -2.84 -15.13 28.60
CA ASN A 259 -4.04 -15.82 28.11
C ASN A 259 -4.55 -15.24 26.77
N LEU A 260 -3.73 -14.44 26.08
CA LEU A 260 -4.11 -13.85 24.80
C LEU A 260 -4.13 -14.93 23.70
N PRO A 261 -5.13 -14.93 22.81
CA PRO A 261 -5.21 -15.90 21.72
C PRO A 261 -4.07 -15.70 20.72
N THR A 262 -3.70 -16.75 19.99
CA THR A 262 -2.69 -16.64 18.93
C THR A 262 -3.35 -16.60 17.55
N ILE A 263 -2.67 -15.97 16.61
CA ILE A 263 -3.04 -16.02 15.19
C ILE A 263 -2.27 -17.19 14.56
N PRO A 264 -2.93 -18.15 13.87
CA PRO A 264 -2.22 -19.27 13.27
C PRO A 264 -1.11 -18.82 12.33
N ARG A 265 0.05 -19.47 12.42
CA ARG A 265 1.24 -19.12 11.62
C ARG A 265 0.96 -19.10 10.11
N GLU A 266 0.14 -20.03 9.66
CA GLU A 266 -0.25 -20.14 8.25
C GLU A 266 -1.01 -18.90 7.77
N GLN A 267 -1.88 -18.32 8.61
CA GLN A 267 -2.62 -17.10 8.26
C GLN A 267 -1.69 -15.91 8.09
N LEU A 268 -0.66 -15.80 8.94
CA LEU A 268 0.37 -14.76 8.84
C LEU A 268 1.23 -14.95 7.57
N ARG A 269 1.63 -16.19 7.28
CA ARG A 269 2.39 -16.53 6.07
C ARG A 269 1.60 -16.21 4.80
N GLN A 270 0.30 -16.51 4.80
CA GLN A 270 -0.57 -16.23 3.67
C GLN A 270 -0.66 -14.74 3.33
N ILE A 271 -0.50 -13.82 4.28
CA ILE A 271 -0.43 -12.38 4.00
C ILE A 271 0.82 -12.04 3.19
N VAL A 272 1.98 -12.57 3.58
CA VAL A 272 3.29 -12.28 2.97
C VAL A 272 3.40 -12.90 1.58
N GLU A 273 2.95 -14.14 1.43
CA GLU A 273 3.13 -14.93 0.21
C GLU A 273 1.92 -14.89 -0.73
N ARG A 274 0.93 -14.03 -0.45
CA ARG A 274 -0.27 -13.89 -1.27
C ARG A 274 0.09 -13.49 -2.68
N ASP A 275 -0.57 -14.11 -3.67
CA ASP A 275 -0.47 -13.68 -5.06
C ASP A 275 -1.27 -12.39 -5.28
N ALA A 276 -0.72 -11.28 -4.77
CA ALA A 276 -1.34 -9.97 -4.85
C ALA A 276 -1.55 -9.51 -6.29
N LEU A 277 -0.63 -9.87 -7.21
CA LEU A 277 -0.75 -9.50 -8.62
C LEU A 277 -1.98 -10.13 -9.25
N ALA A 278 -2.17 -11.45 -9.07
CA ALA A 278 -3.33 -12.15 -9.59
C ALA A 278 -4.65 -11.63 -8.99
N LEU A 279 -4.69 -11.40 -7.67
CA LEU A 279 -5.88 -10.87 -6.99
C LEU A 279 -6.28 -9.48 -7.48
N LEU A 280 -5.29 -8.64 -7.77
CA LEU A 280 -5.47 -7.27 -8.23
C LEU A 280 -5.60 -7.14 -9.76
N GLY A 281 -5.55 -8.25 -10.49
CA GLY A 281 -5.68 -8.27 -11.95
C GLY A 281 -4.49 -7.62 -12.68
N ILE A 282 -3.31 -7.60 -12.05
CA ILE A 282 -2.08 -7.12 -12.66
C ILE A 282 -1.45 -8.31 -13.40
N GLU A 283 -1.50 -8.28 -14.74
CA GLU A 283 -0.95 -9.37 -15.56
C GLU A 283 0.55 -9.57 -15.34
N ASN A 284 0.99 -10.83 -15.34
CA ASN A 284 2.34 -11.27 -15.02
C ASN A 284 3.41 -10.48 -15.79
N THR A 285 4.06 -9.54 -15.12
CA THR A 285 5.45 -9.18 -15.43
C THR A 285 6.27 -10.48 -15.34
N PRO A 286 7.15 -10.80 -16.30
CA PRO A 286 7.81 -12.11 -16.35
C PRO A 286 8.43 -12.47 -14.99
N ARG A 287 8.15 -13.69 -14.54
CA ARG A 287 8.69 -14.27 -13.31
C ARG A 287 10.18 -14.51 -13.55
N PRO A 288 11.11 -14.00 -12.71
CA PRO A 288 12.49 -14.42 -12.83
C PRO A 288 12.56 -15.95 -12.67
N PRO A 289 13.40 -16.64 -13.45
CA PRO A 289 13.52 -18.09 -13.34
C PRO A 289 13.90 -18.46 -11.91
N VAL A 290 13.18 -19.40 -11.34
CA VAL A 290 13.53 -20.00 -10.05
C VAL A 290 14.94 -20.55 -10.21
N LEU A 291 15.90 -19.99 -9.47
CA LEU A 291 17.21 -20.61 -9.32
C LEU A 291 16.96 -21.95 -8.64
N SER A 292 17.01 -23.04 -9.43
CA SER A 292 17.00 -24.39 -8.89
C SER A 292 18.19 -24.49 -7.95
N GLN A 293 17.94 -24.68 -6.66
CA GLN A 293 18.99 -25.08 -5.73
C GLN A 293 19.50 -26.44 -6.22
N ASP A 294 20.66 -26.42 -6.86
CA ASP A 294 21.39 -27.63 -7.21
C ASP A 294 21.76 -28.32 -5.89
N THR A 295 20.91 -29.27 -5.48
CA THR A 295 21.12 -30.08 -4.27
C THR A 295 21.79 -31.40 -4.65
N SER A 296 22.77 -31.33 -5.55
CA SER A 296 23.68 -32.42 -5.82
C SER A 296 25.04 -32.07 -5.21
N LEU A 297 25.60 -33.01 -4.43
CA LEU A 297 26.73 -32.93 -3.48
C LEU A 297 26.17 -32.93 -2.04
N ILE A 298 25.97 -34.08 -1.40
CA ILE A 298 27.04 -34.97 -0.94
C ILE A 298 26.64 -36.42 -1.23
N ARG A 299 27.36 -37.09 -2.14
CA ARG A 299 27.48 -38.55 -2.10
C ARG A 299 28.62 -38.87 -1.15
N SER A 300 28.30 -39.65 -0.12
CA SER A 300 29.25 -40.30 0.77
C SER A 300 30.20 -41.17 -0.06
N GLU A 301 31.50 -40.91 0.04
CA GLU A 301 32.53 -41.89 -0.26
C GLU A 301 33.06 -42.48 1.05
N GLU A 302 33.41 -43.76 0.94
CA GLU A 302 33.71 -44.82 1.91
C GLU A 302 34.59 -44.49 3.12
#